data_AF-A0A0R2GP82-F1
#
_entry.id   AF-A0A0R2GP82-F1
#
_cell.length_a   1.000
_cell.length_b   1.000
_cell.length_c   1.000
_cell.angle_alpha   90.00
_cell.angle_beta   90.00
_cell.angle_gamma   90.00
#
_symmetry.space_group_name_H-M   'P 1'
#
loop_
_entity.id
_entity.type
_entity.pdbx_description
1 polymer ?
#
loop_
_entity_poly.entity_id
_entity_poly.type
_entity_poly.pdbx_seq_one_letter_code
_entity_poly.pdbx_strand_id
1 'polypeptide(L)'
;MAYDIFSNPTDTRTLVPFLRTMACRPMFKAIVADAGYGSEYNYTVIYDEFEQDALIPYNTMERELKRRYRNDPKYVDNWEYHEQDDYYIDPQGVRFDFKRYSKRQDKYGFVRNFKVYEANAFRKR
;
A
#
# COMPACT_ATOMS: atom_id res chain seq x y z
N MET A 1 -10.66 -16.98 -24.19
CA MET A 1 -11.64 -16.22 -23.39
C MET A 1 -11.68 -16.88 -22.03
N ALA A 2 -11.20 -16.22 -20.97
CA ALA A 2 -11.25 -16.74 -19.60
C ALA A 2 -12.09 -15.77 -18.77
N TYR A 3 -13.19 -16.24 -18.19
CA TYR A 3 -14.01 -15.49 -17.24
C TYR A 3 -14.26 -16.38 -16.03
N ASP A 4 -14.30 -15.80 -14.83
CA ASP A 4 -14.52 -16.51 -13.57
C ASP A 4 -15.41 -15.67 -12.64
N ILE A 5 -16.23 -16.31 -11.82
CA ILE A 5 -17.25 -15.65 -10.97
C ILE A 5 -16.86 -15.84 -9.50
N PHE A 6 -16.64 -14.73 -8.81
CA PHE A 6 -16.23 -14.76 -7.40
C PHE A 6 -17.31 -14.19 -6.50
N SER A 7 -17.61 -14.91 -5.40
CA SER A 7 -18.64 -14.51 -4.42
C SER A 7 -18.24 -13.31 -3.55
N ASN A 8 -17.01 -12.80 -3.64
CA ASN A 8 -16.54 -11.69 -2.82
C ASN A 8 -16.81 -10.34 -3.50
N PRO A 9 -17.48 -9.38 -2.83
CA PRO A 9 -17.83 -8.08 -3.41
C PRO A 9 -16.65 -7.09 -3.49
N THR A 10 -15.42 -7.53 -3.22
CA THR A 10 -14.22 -6.68 -3.26
C THR A 10 -13.25 -7.18 -4.30
N ASP A 11 -13.08 -6.40 -5.37
CA ASP A 11 -12.27 -6.73 -6.55
C ASP A 11 -10.81 -7.06 -6.21
N THR A 12 -10.27 -6.46 -5.14
CA THR A 12 -8.91 -6.75 -4.66
C THR A 12 -8.62 -8.23 -4.39
N ARG A 13 -9.63 -9.10 -4.23
CA ARG A 13 -9.42 -10.53 -3.88
C ARG A 13 -9.68 -11.50 -5.01
N THR A 14 -10.15 -11.04 -6.16
CA THR A 14 -10.55 -11.91 -7.28
C THR A 14 -9.42 -12.07 -8.30
N LEU A 15 -8.51 -11.09 -8.38
CA LEU A 15 -7.40 -11.10 -9.33
C LEU A 15 -6.45 -12.28 -9.14
N VAL A 16 -5.94 -12.51 -7.94
CA VAL A 16 -4.97 -13.60 -7.70
C VAL A 16 -5.56 -14.98 -8.02
N PRO A 17 -6.76 -15.36 -7.53
CA PRO A 17 -7.42 -16.60 -7.96
C PRO A 17 -7.58 -16.72 -9.47
N PHE A 18 -8.03 -15.67 -10.14
CA PHE A 18 -8.19 -15.64 -11.60
C PHE A 18 -6.86 -15.84 -12.33
N LEU A 19 -5.80 -15.17 -11.90
CA LEU A 19 -4.48 -15.31 -12.51
C LEU A 19 -3.90 -16.72 -12.35
N ARG A 20 -4.25 -17.42 -11.26
CA ARG A 20 -3.81 -18.82 -11.06
C ARG A 20 -4.52 -19.80 -12.00
N THR A 21 -5.77 -19.54 -12.39
CA THR A 21 -6.50 -20.41 -13.34
C THR A 21 -6.09 -20.15 -14.79
N MET A 22 -5.48 -19.00 -15.07
CA MET A 22 -5.05 -18.60 -16.41
C MET A 22 -3.75 -19.31 -16.83
N ALA A 23 -3.88 -20.44 -17.51
CA ALA A 23 -2.74 -21.24 -18.00
C ALA A 23 -1.76 -20.45 -18.89
N CYS A 24 -2.25 -19.45 -19.62
CA CYS A 24 -1.41 -18.60 -20.48
C CYS A 24 -0.72 -17.44 -19.76
N ARG A 25 -0.97 -17.22 -18.45
CA ARG A 25 -0.37 -16.12 -17.68
C ARG A 25 1.15 -16.02 -17.84
N PRO A 26 1.94 -17.10 -17.77
CA PRO A 26 3.41 -17.00 -17.86
C PRO A 26 3.93 -16.50 -19.22
N MET A 27 3.11 -16.48 -20.26
CA MET A 27 3.50 -15.94 -21.57
C MET A 27 3.52 -14.40 -21.60
N PHE A 28 2.90 -13.75 -20.61
CA PHE A 28 2.86 -12.30 -20.49
C PHE A 28 3.91 -11.82 -19.48
N LYS A 29 4.47 -10.63 -19.70
CA LYS A 29 5.43 -10.03 -18.77
C LYS A 29 4.78 -9.17 -17.69
N ALA A 30 3.65 -8.56 -18.02
CA ALA A 30 2.97 -7.60 -17.15
C ALA A 30 1.47 -7.92 -17.05
N ILE A 31 0.92 -7.65 -15.87
CA ILE A 31 -0.51 -7.72 -15.56
C ILE A 31 -1.03 -6.29 -15.50
N VAL A 32 -2.06 -6.00 -16.31
CA VAL A 32 -2.74 -4.72 -16.38
C VAL A 32 -4.14 -4.88 -15.82
N ALA A 33 -4.54 -3.99 -14.92
CA ALA A 33 -5.88 -3.97 -14.33
C ALA A 33 -6.24 -2.56 -13.84
N ASP A 34 -7.51 -2.34 -13.51
CA ASP A 34 -7.98 -1.09 -12.92
C ASP A 34 -7.58 -0.93 -11.44
N ALA A 35 -7.82 0.26 -10.89
CA ALA A 35 -7.42 0.60 -9.53
C ALA A 35 -8.07 -0.26 -8.44
N GLY A 36 -9.23 -0.85 -8.70
CA GLY A 36 -9.94 -1.75 -7.78
C GLY A 36 -9.15 -3.02 -7.47
N TYR A 37 -8.19 -3.39 -8.33
CA TYR A 37 -7.27 -4.48 -8.12
C TYR A 37 -5.93 -4.07 -7.49
N GLY A 38 -5.67 -2.78 -7.34
CA GLY A 38 -4.41 -2.24 -6.83
C GLY A 38 -4.27 -2.36 -5.31
N SER A 39 -4.06 -3.59 -4.83
CA SER A 39 -3.82 -3.89 -3.41
C SER A 39 -2.42 -4.40 -3.16
N GLU A 40 -1.85 -4.08 -1.99
CA GLU A 40 -0.55 -4.59 -1.53
C GLU A 40 -0.44 -6.12 -1.65
N TYR A 41 -1.52 -6.83 -1.31
CA TYR A 41 -1.58 -8.28 -1.46
C TYR A 41 -1.39 -8.72 -2.92
N ASN A 42 -2.12 -8.09 -3.85
CA ASN A 42 -2.01 -8.42 -5.27
C ASN A 42 -0.62 -8.08 -5.81
N TYR A 43 -0.05 -6.92 -5.44
CA TYR A 43 1.31 -6.57 -5.84
C TYR A 43 2.33 -7.58 -5.33
N THR A 44 2.24 -7.95 -4.05
CA THR A 44 3.13 -8.95 -3.43
C THR A 44 3.08 -10.27 -4.21
N VAL A 45 1.88 -10.78 -4.51
CA VAL A 45 1.76 -12.05 -5.26
C VAL A 45 2.28 -11.90 -6.70
N ILE A 46 2.00 -10.78 -7.36
CA ILE A 46 2.42 -10.54 -8.74
C ILE A 46 3.95 -10.47 -8.86
N TYR A 47 4.62 -9.77 -7.93
CA TYR A 47 6.07 -9.63 -7.95
C TYR A 47 6.77 -10.87 -7.39
N ASP A 48 6.36 -11.37 -6.23
CA ASP A 48 7.11 -12.39 -5.49
C ASP A 48 6.77 -13.83 -5.94
N GLU A 49 5.51 -14.11 -6.28
CA GLU A 49 5.11 -15.46 -6.69
C GLU A 49 5.04 -15.63 -8.22
N PHE A 50 4.61 -14.59 -8.92
CA PHE A 50 4.40 -14.66 -10.37
C PHE A 50 5.58 -14.14 -11.19
N GLU A 51 6.50 -13.39 -10.56
CA GLU A 51 7.66 -12.75 -11.19
C GLU A 51 7.26 -11.91 -12.41
N GLN A 52 6.16 -11.17 -12.29
CA GLN A 52 5.59 -10.31 -13.34
C GLN A 52 5.47 -8.87 -12.89
N ASP A 53 5.40 -7.95 -13.85
CA ASP A 53 5.18 -6.53 -13.57
C ASP A 53 3.68 -6.24 -13.32
N ALA A 54 3.38 -5.38 -12.35
CA ALA A 54 2.02 -4.90 -12.10
C ALA A 54 1.83 -3.48 -12.65
N LEU A 55 1.09 -3.36 -13.75
CA LEU A 55 0.64 -2.08 -14.32
C LEU A 55 -0.79 -1.78 -13.86
N ILE A 56 -0.95 -1.67 -12.55
CA ILE A 56 -2.23 -1.48 -11.87
C ILE A 56 -2.09 -0.21 -11.01
N PRO A 57 -2.95 0.82 -11.18
CA PRO A 57 -2.97 1.95 -10.26
C PRO A 57 -3.39 1.47 -8.87
N TYR A 58 -2.83 2.03 -7.79
CA TYR A 58 -3.39 1.78 -6.46
C TYR A 58 -4.56 2.74 -6.17
N ASN A 59 -5.49 2.31 -5.32
CA ASN A 59 -6.78 2.97 -5.08
C ASN A 59 -6.71 4.48 -4.77
N THR A 60 -5.64 4.95 -4.13
CA THR A 60 -5.53 6.35 -3.67
C THR A 60 -4.69 7.23 -4.58
N MET A 61 -4.08 6.67 -5.63
CA MET A 61 -3.16 7.36 -6.54
C MET A 61 -3.75 8.65 -7.12
N GLU A 62 -4.94 8.58 -7.71
CA GLU A 62 -5.58 9.77 -8.30
C GLU A 62 -5.91 10.85 -7.27
N ARG A 63 -6.20 10.45 -6.02
CA ARG A 63 -6.50 11.38 -4.93
C ARG A 63 -5.24 12.10 -4.47
N GLU A 64 -4.13 11.37 -4.37
CA GLU A 64 -2.81 11.89 -3.97
C GLU A 64 -2.26 12.91 -4.97
N LEU A 65 -2.55 12.76 -6.26
CA LEU A 65 -2.13 13.72 -7.29
C LEU A 65 -2.80 15.10 -7.16
N LYS A 66 -3.96 15.20 -6.50
CA LYS A 66 -4.73 16.46 -6.39
C LYS A 66 -4.02 17.46 -5.47
N ARG A 67 -3.94 18.72 -5.89
CA ARG A 67 -3.31 19.82 -5.13
C ARG A 67 -3.83 19.94 -3.69
N ARG A 68 -5.13 19.70 -3.48
CA ARG A 68 -5.74 19.72 -2.14
C ARG A 68 -5.16 18.66 -1.21
N TYR A 69 -4.80 17.48 -1.73
CA TYR A 69 -4.26 16.39 -0.93
C TYR A 69 -2.80 16.68 -0.56
N ARG A 70 -1.98 17.07 -1.55
CA ARG A 70 -0.55 17.38 -1.38
C ARG A 70 -0.24 18.53 -0.43
N ASN A 71 -1.21 19.40 -0.17
CA ASN A 71 -1.04 20.55 0.71
C ASN A 71 -1.81 20.42 2.03
N ASP A 72 -2.51 19.31 2.25
CA ASP A 72 -3.30 19.12 3.47
C ASP A 72 -2.39 18.59 4.59
N PRO A 73 -2.21 19.35 5.69
CA PRO A 73 -1.31 19.01 6.79
C PRO A 73 -1.73 17.74 7.56
N LYS A 74 -2.93 17.21 7.32
CA LYS A 74 -3.43 16.00 7.98
C LYS A 74 -2.80 14.71 7.44
N TYR A 75 -2.22 14.73 6.24
CA TYR A 75 -1.56 13.56 5.67
C TYR A 75 -0.09 13.55 6.08
N VAL A 76 0.34 12.46 6.70
CA VAL A 76 1.73 12.24 7.14
C VAL A 76 2.71 12.29 5.96
N ASP A 77 2.26 11.91 4.75
CA ASP A 77 3.07 12.00 3.53
C ASP A 77 3.50 13.43 3.18
N ASN A 78 2.81 14.44 3.73
CA ASN A 78 3.15 15.85 3.56
C ASN A 78 4.00 16.41 4.71
N TRP A 79 4.39 15.59 5.68
CA TRP A 79 5.24 15.99 6.80
C TRP A 79 6.72 15.93 6.41
N GLU A 80 7.57 16.68 7.11
CA GLU A 80 9.01 16.63 6.88
C GLU A 80 9.55 15.30 7.44
N TYR A 81 10.19 14.50 6.59
CA TYR A 81 10.80 13.23 6.99
C TYR A 81 12.32 13.34 6.97
N HIS A 82 12.96 12.93 8.06
CA HIS A 82 14.40 12.87 8.20
C HIS A 82 14.86 11.42 8.23
N GLU A 83 15.36 10.94 7.09
CA GLU A 83 15.74 9.54 6.89
C GLU A 83 16.91 9.09 7.78
N GLN A 84 17.89 9.98 8.03
CA GLN A 84 19.11 9.66 8.78
C GLN A 84 18.82 9.19 10.22
N ASP A 85 17.86 9.82 10.87
CA ASP A 85 17.48 9.57 12.27
C ASP A 85 16.08 8.91 12.39
N ASP A 86 15.45 8.57 11.26
CA ASP A 86 14.12 7.94 11.14
C ASP A 86 13.02 8.62 11.96
N TYR A 87 12.76 9.91 11.69
CA TYR A 87 11.69 10.66 12.34
C TYR A 87 10.93 11.60 11.40
N TYR A 88 9.71 11.96 11.80
CA TYR A 88 8.90 12.97 11.13
C TYR A 88 8.78 14.25 11.97
N ILE A 89 8.60 15.40 11.32
CA ILE A 89 8.17 16.66 11.94
C ILE A 89 6.81 17.05 11.35
N ASP A 90 5.82 17.22 12.22
CA ASP A 90 4.50 17.70 11.78
C ASP A 90 4.53 19.22 11.45
N PRO A 91 3.49 19.75 10.79
CA PRO A 91 3.41 21.18 10.47
C PRO A 91 3.38 22.12 11.69
N GLN A 92 3.22 21.59 12.91
CA GLN A 92 3.26 22.32 14.17
C GLN A 92 4.65 22.26 14.84
N GLY A 93 5.62 21.57 14.24
CA GLY A 93 6.98 21.41 14.77
C GLY A 93 7.13 20.31 15.82
N VAL A 94 6.15 19.41 15.97
CA VAL A 94 6.24 18.25 16.85
C VAL A 94 7.04 17.15 16.16
N ARG A 95 8.08 16.65 16.84
CA ARG A 95 8.90 15.53 16.38
C ARG A 95 8.26 14.19 16.76
N PHE A 96 8.18 13.29 15.79
CA PHE A 96 7.69 11.92 15.92
C PHE A 96 8.82 10.92 15.62
N ASP A 97 9.40 10.33 16.65
CA ASP A 97 10.51 9.38 16.50
C ASP A 97 10.01 7.96 16.24
N PHE A 98 10.79 7.21 15.47
CA PHE A 98 10.57 5.78 15.30
C PHE A 98 10.62 5.07 16.66
N LYS A 99 9.57 4.33 16.97
CA LYS A 99 9.44 3.59 18.24
C LYS A 99 9.68 2.10 18.06
N ARG A 100 8.99 1.48 17.08
CA ARG A 100 9.06 0.04 16.84
C ARG A 100 8.39 -0.36 15.54
N TYR A 101 8.72 -1.56 15.08
CA TYR A 101 7.92 -2.28 14.09
C TYR A 101 6.68 -2.91 14.75
N SER A 102 5.60 -2.99 14.00
CA SER A 102 4.36 -3.69 14.38
C SER A 102 3.89 -4.53 13.21
N LYS A 103 3.32 -5.69 13.49
CA LYS A 103 2.75 -6.59 12.49
C LYS A 103 1.24 -6.70 12.71
N ARG A 104 0.47 -6.65 11.63
CA ARG A 104 -0.97 -6.96 11.68
C ARG A 104 -1.29 -7.98 10.61
N GLN A 105 -2.05 -8.99 11.00
CA GLN A 105 -2.56 -9.99 10.10
C GLN A 105 -4.03 -9.67 9.79
N ASP A 106 -4.40 -9.70 8.52
CA ASP A 106 -5.80 -9.58 8.14
C ASP A 106 -6.58 -10.88 8.43
N LYS A 107 -7.91 -10.86 8.28
CA LYS A 107 -8.78 -12.04 8.48
C LYS A 107 -8.39 -13.25 7.60
N TYR A 108 -7.62 -13.03 6.54
CA TYR A 108 -7.31 -13.99 5.49
C TYR A 108 -5.84 -14.42 5.53
N GLY A 109 -5.11 -13.99 6.55
CA GLY A 109 -3.76 -14.43 6.83
C GLY A 109 -2.65 -13.54 6.26
N PHE A 110 -2.96 -12.48 5.50
CA PHE A 110 -1.96 -11.57 4.94
C PHE A 110 -1.38 -10.68 6.06
N VAL A 111 -0.05 -10.69 6.19
CA VAL A 111 0.67 -9.96 7.25
C VAL A 111 1.29 -8.68 6.69
N ARG A 112 0.94 -7.55 7.28
CA ARG A 112 1.52 -6.24 6.98
C ARG A 112 2.46 -5.78 8.08
N ASN A 113 3.60 -5.22 7.68
CA ASN A 113 4.57 -4.62 8.58
C ASN A 113 4.36 -3.10 8.62
N PHE A 114 4.36 -2.51 9.81
CA PHE A 114 4.19 -1.08 10.03
C PHE A 114 5.35 -0.55 10.86
N LYS A 115 5.87 0.62 10.50
CA LYS A 115 6.67 1.45 11.41
C LYS A 115 5.73 2.26 12.28
N VAL A 116 5.95 2.25 13.59
CA VAL A 116 5.17 3.04 14.56
C VAL A 116 6.05 4.18 15.04
N TYR A 117 5.53 5.40 14.93
CA TYR A 117 6.16 6.62 15.41
C TYR A 117 5.39 7.19 16.60
N GLU A 118 6.09 7.84 17.52
CA GLU A 118 5.50 8.45 18.71
C GLU A 118 5.98 9.88 18.88
N ALA A 119 5.07 10.79 19.26
CA ALA A 119 5.42 12.18 19.52
C ALA A 119 6.34 12.27 20.74
N ASN A 120 7.46 12.96 20.60
CA ASN A 120 8.24 13.38 21.75
C ASN A 120 7.44 14.43 22.53
N ALA A 121 7.04 14.09 23.76
CA ALA A 121 6.42 15.05 24.64
C ALA A 121 7.35 16.25 24.82
N PHE A 122 6.89 17.42 24.38
CA PHE A 122 7.53 18.71 24.64
C PHE A 122 7.86 18.84 26.13
N ARG A 123 9.14 18.70 26.49
CA ARG A 123 9.66 19.22 27.76
C ARG A 123 9.81 20.74 27.59
N LYS A 124 8.75 21.50 27.86
CA LYS A 124 8.94 22.91 28.23
C LYS A 124 9.75 22.93 29.52
N ARG A 125 11.01 23.35 29.45
CA ARG A 125 11.71 23.91 30.61
C ARG A 125 11.19 25.32 30.87
#